data_AF-A0A9P5WA33-F1
#
_entry.id   AF-A0A9P5WA33-F1
#
_cell.length_a   1.000
_cell.length_b   1.000
_cell.length_c   1.000
_cell.angle_alpha   90.00
_cell.angle_beta   90.00
_cell.angle_gamma   90.00
#
_symmetry.space_group_name_H-M   'P 1'
#
loop_
_entity.id
_entity.type
_entity.pdbx_description
1 polymer ?
#
loop_
_entity_poly.entity_id
_entity_poly.type
_entity_poly.pdbx_seq_one_letter_code
_entity_poly.pdbx_strand_id
1 'polypeptide(L)'
;MLADDAGIKALGSSISDSMEVINPNSFVCMHTTNPHVPALTSHHLAYVIYTSGSTGKPKGVMLEHKGVTNLALTRPCVFGVDSSSKVLQFFSFSFDGSVHEIWSALCFGGSLHVLSDRTRLDQSLLWNYLGDHSITQVTLTPSVLQDCKNLPVLNNKMTLLLAGEALPLALLQTLRVLIPNGTVVNDYGPTETTVDAVGWKCPDDFSGEIAPIGRPNPNKRIYILDSNKKPVPTGVAGELYVSGAGIARGYLNRPDLTANAFVLDPFANDGSRMYKTGDLVRYLPDGNVSFIGRNDHQVKIRGYRIELGEIETRLADHPL
;
A
#
# COMPACT_ATOMS: atom_id res chain seq x y z
N MET A 1 -22.41 14.51 9.17
CA MET A 1 -22.62 13.30 8.34
C MET A 1 -22.52 13.70 6.88
N LEU A 2 -21.78 12.93 6.06
CA LEU A 2 -21.72 13.15 4.61
C LEU A 2 -22.80 12.30 3.94
N ALA A 3 -23.73 12.93 3.23
CA ALA A 3 -24.78 12.26 2.48
C ALA A 3 -25.16 13.13 1.27
N ASP A 4 -25.20 12.54 0.09
CA ASP A 4 -25.77 13.18 -1.10
C ASP A 4 -27.31 13.24 -1.01
N ASP A 5 -27.98 13.81 -2.01
CA ASP A 5 -29.45 13.96 -1.98
C ASP A 5 -30.17 12.60 -1.84
N ALA A 6 -29.60 11.52 -2.40
CA ALA A 6 -30.12 10.18 -2.26
C ALA A 6 -29.96 9.66 -0.83
N GLY A 7 -28.78 9.84 -0.22
CA GLY A 7 -28.50 9.51 1.17
C GLY A 7 -29.38 10.28 2.15
N ILE A 8 -29.52 11.60 1.96
CA ILE A 8 -30.41 12.46 2.77
C ILE A 8 -31.84 11.94 2.72
N LYS A 9 -32.34 11.58 1.53
CA LYS A 9 -33.68 11.03 1.36
C LYS A 9 -33.85 9.67 2.04
N ALA A 10 -32.83 8.81 2.00
CA ALA A 10 -32.84 7.49 2.64
C ALA A 10 -32.79 7.57 4.18
N LEU A 11 -32.10 8.59 4.70
CA LEU A 11 -31.90 8.82 6.14
C LEU A 11 -33.12 9.44 6.83
N GLY A 12 -34.01 10.07 6.04
CA GLY A 12 -35.23 10.69 6.54
C GLY A 12 -34.98 11.96 7.37
N SER A 13 -36.04 12.74 7.62
CA SER A 13 -35.94 14.05 8.28
C SER A 13 -35.50 13.98 9.75
N SER A 14 -35.50 12.81 10.38
CA SER A 14 -35.13 12.66 11.80
C SER A 14 -33.63 12.79 12.08
N ILE A 15 -32.77 12.64 11.06
CA ILE A 15 -31.31 12.69 11.23
C ILE A 15 -30.76 14.13 11.09
N SER A 16 -31.46 14.99 10.35
CA SER A 16 -31.06 16.40 10.19
C SER A 16 -31.17 17.24 11.47
N ASP A 17 -31.98 16.81 12.45
CA ASP A 17 -32.20 17.55 13.69
C ASP A 17 -31.10 17.30 14.74
N SER A 18 -30.28 16.25 14.57
CA SER A 18 -29.25 15.85 15.55
C SER A 18 -27.82 15.91 15.00
N MET A 19 -27.64 16.00 13.69
CA MET A 19 -26.34 16.09 13.04
C MET A 19 -26.36 17.04 11.85
N GLU A 20 -25.30 17.84 11.72
CA GLU A 20 -25.05 18.58 10.49
C GLU A 20 -24.86 17.58 9.33
N VAL A 21 -25.68 17.71 8.29
CA VAL A 21 -25.58 16.89 7.07
C VAL A 21 -24.94 17.73 5.98
N ILE A 22 -23.75 17.32 5.54
CA ILE A 22 -22.99 18.00 4.50
C ILE A 22 -23.27 17.25 3.19
N ASN A 23 -23.88 17.92 2.22
CA ASN A 23 -24.03 17.38 0.88
C ASN A 23 -22.70 17.54 0.12
N PRO A 24 -22.04 16.44 -0.27
CA PRO A 24 -20.74 16.49 -0.95
C PRO A 24 -20.81 17.17 -2.33
N ASN A 25 -22.00 17.32 -2.92
CA ASN A 25 -22.21 17.98 -4.21
C ASN A 25 -22.53 19.47 -4.06
N SER A 26 -22.85 19.94 -2.85
CA SER A 26 -23.08 21.35 -2.56
C SER A 26 -21.79 22.00 -2.06
N PHE A 27 -20.86 22.26 -2.98
CA PHE A 27 -19.64 22.99 -2.67
C PHE A 27 -19.91 24.49 -2.56
N VAL A 28 -20.59 24.92 -1.49
CA VAL A 28 -20.82 26.34 -1.19
C VAL A 28 -19.76 26.80 -0.18
N CYS A 29 -19.02 27.86 -0.51
CA CYS A 29 -17.99 28.47 0.35
C CYS A 29 -16.89 27.52 0.87
N MET A 30 -16.09 26.97 -0.04
CA MET A 30 -14.82 26.37 0.39
C MET A 30 -13.85 27.46 0.87
N HIS A 31 -13.22 27.22 2.02
CA HIS A 31 -12.07 28.00 2.43
C HIS A 31 -10.95 27.85 1.38
N THR A 32 -10.46 28.98 0.86
CA THR A 32 -9.33 29.04 -0.08
C THR A 32 -7.97 28.93 0.61
N THR A 33 -7.97 28.71 1.92
CA THR A 33 -6.77 28.59 2.75
C THR A 33 -6.81 27.27 3.50
N ASN A 34 -5.63 26.70 3.75
CA ASN A 34 -5.52 25.46 4.52
C ASN A 34 -6.04 25.69 5.95
N PRO A 35 -6.78 24.72 6.52
CA PRO A 35 -7.23 24.83 7.90
C PRO A 35 -6.02 24.92 8.84
N HIS A 36 -5.95 26.00 9.61
CA HIS A 36 -4.92 26.15 10.63
C HIS A 36 -5.41 25.51 11.93
N VAL A 37 -4.89 24.33 12.26
CA VAL A 37 -5.18 23.62 13.52
C VAL A 37 -3.98 23.83 14.46
N PRO A 38 -4.06 24.72 15.48
CA PRO A 38 -2.88 25.20 16.21
C PRO A 38 -2.03 24.12 16.89
N ALA A 39 -2.64 23.01 17.29
CA ALA A 39 -1.94 21.90 17.97
C ALA A 39 -1.58 20.75 17.02
N LEU A 40 -1.89 20.84 15.73
CA LEU A 40 -1.60 19.77 14.77
C LEU A 40 -0.08 19.67 14.55
N THR A 41 0.43 18.45 14.70
CA THR A 41 1.84 18.12 14.49
C THR A 41 1.94 16.89 13.59
N SER A 42 3.10 16.66 12.99
CA SER A 42 3.36 15.49 12.14
C SER A 42 3.26 14.15 12.89
N HIS A 43 3.25 14.18 14.23
CA HIS A 43 3.05 13.01 15.08
C HIS A 43 1.58 12.65 15.28
N HIS A 44 0.61 13.48 14.89
CA HIS A 44 -0.80 13.12 14.96
C HIS A 44 -1.14 12.01 13.96
N LEU A 45 -2.21 11.26 14.24
CA LEU A 45 -2.69 10.21 13.33
C LEU A 45 -3.25 10.86 12.07
N ALA A 46 -2.80 10.37 10.92
CA ALA A 46 -3.38 10.70 9.62
C ALA A 46 -4.55 9.76 9.28
N TYR A 47 -4.43 8.47 9.61
CA TYR A 47 -5.49 7.49 9.40
C TYR A 47 -5.32 6.25 10.27
N VAL A 48 -6.39 5.45 10.34
CA VAL A 48 -6.39 4.11 10.93
C VAL A 48 -7.01 3.15 9.91
N ILE A 49 -6.29 2.09 9.56
CA ILE A 49 -6.78 1.02 8.69
C ILE A 49 -6.79 -0.30 9.45
N TYR A 50 -7.90 -1.02 9.39
CA TYR A 50 -8.02 -2.33 10.01
C TYR A 50 -7.47 -3.43 9.09
N THR A 51 -6.68 -4.31 9.69
CA THR A 51 -6.13 -5.51 9.03
C THR A 51 -6.65 -6.76 9.73
N SER A 52 -6.67 -7.90 9.02
CA SER A 52 -6.97 -9.20 9.63
C SER A 52 -6.01 -9.49 10.78
N GLY A 53 -6.54 -10.13 11.82
CA GLY A 53 -5.80 -10.39 13.05
C GLY A 53 -5.75 -11.89 13.34
N SER A 54 -4.55 -12.41 13.64
CA SER A 54 -4.34 -13.84 13.94
C SER A 54 -5.19 -14.37 15.11
N THR A 55 -5.72 -13.48 15.96
CA THR A 55 -6.63 -13.83 17.07
C THR A 55 -8.12 -13.80 16.69
N GLY A 56 -8.47 -13.74 15.40
CA GLY A 56 -9.86 -13.68 14.93
C GLY A 56 -10.57 -12.34 15.08
N LYS A 57 -9.83 -11.29 15.47
CA LYS A 57 -10.34 -9.92 15.58
C LYS A 57 -9.44 -8.97 14.79
N PRO A 58 -10.00 -8.18 13.85
CA PRO A 58 -9.24 -7.17 13.13
C PRO A 58 -8.52 -6.20 14.07
N LYS A 59 -7.35 -5.73 13.67
CA LYS A 59 -6.52 -4.77 14.41
C LYS A 59 -6.34 -3.49 13.60
N GLY A 60 -6.65 -2.35 14.20
CA GLY A 60 -6.49 -1.03 13.58
C GLY A 60 -5.04 -0.57 13.64
N VAL A 61 -4.39 -0.40 12.50
CA VAL A 61 -3.02 0.13 12.40
C VAL A 61 -3.08 1.66 12.43
N MET A 62 -2.38 2.28 13.38
CA MET A 62 -2.39 3.73 13.58
C MET A 62 -1.20 4.39 12.86
N LEU A 63 -1.47 5.16 11.80
CA LEU A 63 -0.44 5.81 10.98
C LEU A 63 -0.43 7.32 11.21
N GLU A 64 0.77 7.88 11.35
CA GLU A 64 0.99 9.30 11.64
C GLU A 64 1.22 10.12 10.36
N HIS A 65 0.91 11.42 10.39
CA HIS A 65 1.13 12.35 9.28
C HIS A 65 2.56 12.29 8.75
N LYS A 66 3.58 12.21 9.61
CA LYS A 66 4.99 12.13 9.20
C LYS A 66 5.27 10.95 8.25
N GLY A 67 4.57 9.82 8.43
CA GLY A 67 4.70 8.66 7.57
C GLY A 67 4.13 8.94 6.18
N VAL A 68 2.93 9.52 6.14
CA VAL A 68 2.25 9.91 4.89
C VAL A 68 3.01 11.01 4.16
N THR A 69 3.55 11.98 4.87
CA THR A 69 4.39 13.03 4.29
C THR A 69 5.65 12.44 3.67
N ASN A 70 6.35 11.52 4.37
CA ASN A 70 7.49 10.82 3.78
C ASN A 70 7.08 10.04 2.53
N LEU A 71 5.95 9.33 2.60
CA LEU A 71 5.39 8.59 1.47
C LEU A 71 5.23 9.50 0.26
N ALA A 72 4.51 10.61 0.41
CA ALA A 72 4.25 11.57 -0.66
C ALA A 72 5.54 12.19 -1.20
N LEU A 73 6.42 12.70 -0.33
CA LEU A 73 7.65 13.41 -0.74
C LEU A 73 8.65 12.52 -1.49
N THR A 74 8.55 11.20 -1.40
CA THR A 74 9.42 10.27 -2.14
C THR A 74 8.88 9.90 -3.52
N ARG A 75 7.61 10.20 -3.85
CA ARG A 75 6.99 9.80 -5.12
C ARG A 75 7.64 10.39 -6.36
N PRO A 76 8.07 11.66 -6.37
CA PRO A 76 8.77 12.20 -7.53
C PRO A 76 10.07 11.47 -7.83
N CYS A 77 10.88 11.16 -6.80
CA CYS A 77 12.18 10.53 -7.01
C CYS A 77 12.09 9.02 -7.28
N VAL A 78 11.12 8.31 -6.68
CA VAL A 78 11.00 6.86 -6.85
C VAL A 78 10.17 6.50 -8.10
N PHE A 79 9.09 7.24 -8.38
CA PHE A 79 8.10 6.87 -9.41
C PHE A 79 7.91 7.93 -10.52
N GLY A 80 8.63 9.05 -10.45
CA GLY A 80 8.53 10.12 -11.45
C GLY A 80 7.20 10.86 -11.41
N VAL A 81 6.56 10.94 -10.24
CA VAL A 81 5.30 11.68 -10.04
C VAL A 81 5.56 13.18 -10.09
N ASP A 82 4.73 13.90 -10.83
CA ASP A 82 4.78 15.35 -11.03
C ASP A 82 3.38 15.93 -11.30
N SER A 83 3.31 17.23 -11.63
CA SER A 83 2.04 17.93 -11.90
C SER A 83 1.34 17.51 -13.18
N SER A 84 2.02 16.76 -14.07
CA SER A 84 1.40 16.17 -15.27
C SER A 84 0.84 14.77 -15.01
N SER A 85 1.09 14.22 -13.81
CA SER A 85 0.75 12.85 -13.49
C SER A 85 -0.77 12.65 -13.40
N LYS A 86 -1.23 11.60 -14.07
CA LYS A 86 -2.60 11.10 -14.00
C LYS A 86 -2.56 9.78 -13.23
N VAL A 87 -2.93 9.85 -11.96
CA VAL A 87 -2.88 8.70 -11.04
C VAL A 87 -4.23 8.01 -11.02
N LEU A 88 -4.23 6.69 -11.23
CA LEU A 88 -5.44 5.90 -11.08
C LEU A 88 -5.76 5.66 -9.60
N GLN A 89 -7.02 5.86 -9.22
CA GLN A 89 -7.56 5.38 -7.95
C GLN A 89 -8.14 3.97 -8.18
N PHE A 90 -7.46 2.94 -7.67
CA PHE A 90 -7.86 1.54 -7.83
C PHE A 90 -8.17 0.85 -6.50
N PHE A 91 -7.36 1.06 -5.47
CA PHE A 91 -7.56 0.36 -4.20
C PHE A 91 -8.77 0.91 -3.45
N SER A 92 -9.58 0.06 -2.80
CA SER A 92 -10.62 0.59 -1.91
C SER A 92 -10.00 1.51 -0.82
N PHE A 93 -10.73 2.52 -0.36
CA PHE A 93 -10.29 3.41 0.74
C PHE A 93 -10.01 2.67 2.05
N SER A 94 -10.46 1.42 2.17
CA SER A 94 -10.10 0.53 3.29
C SER A 94 -8.71 -0.10 3.15
N PHE A 95 -8.04 0.06 2.02
CA PHE A 95 -6.66 -0.36 1.78
C PHE A 95 -5.74 0.85 1.72
N ASP A 96 -4.57 0.71 2.32
CA ASP A 96 -3.55 1.74 2.39
C ASP A 96 -2.92 2.06 1.02
N GLY A 97 -3.03 1.16 0.03
CA GLY A 97 -2.75 1.45 -1.37
C GLY A 97 -3.45 2.72 -1.87
N SER A 98 -4.69 2.98 -1.42
CA SER A 98 -5.44 4.20 -1.76
C SER A 98 -4.77 5.48 -1.24
N VAL A 99 -4.08 5.40 -0.09
CA VAL A 99 -3.32 6.51 0.48
C VAL A 99 -2.16 6.89 -0.44
N HIS A 100 -1.46 5.90 -1.01
CA HIS A 100 -0.44 6.18 -2.02
C HIS A 100 -1.04 6.84 -3.26
N GLU A 101 -2.14 6.33 -3.80
CA GLU A 101 -2.77 6.89 -5.00
C GLU A 101 -3.21 8.35 -4.79
N ILE A 102 -3.94 8.63 -3.71
CA ILE A 102 -4.48 9.95 -3.40
C ILE A 102 -3.36 10.97 -3.22
N TRP A 103 -2.40 10.69 -2.34
CA TRP A 103 -1.38 11.68 -2.00
C TRP A 103 -0.29 11.81 -3.07
N SER A 104 -0.07 10.79 -3.91
CA SER A 104 0.78 10.94 -5.09
C SER A 104 0.17 11.93 -6.09
N ALA A 105 -1.15 11.91 -6.29
CA ALA A 105 -1.81 12.87 -7.16
C ALA A 105 -1.84 14.29 -6.56
N LEU A 106 -2.39 14.40 -5.35
CA LEU A 106 -2.80 15.69 -4.80
C LEU A 106 -1.64 16.53 -4.27
N CYS A 107 -0.55 15.92 -3.80
CA CYS A 107 0.59 16.67 -3.26
C CYS A 107 1.47 17.32 -4.34
N PHE A 108 1.35 16.92 -5.61
CA PHE A 108 2.23 17.39 -6.69
C PHE A 108 1.49 18.05 -7.84
N GLY A 109 0.19 18.32 -7.69
CA GLY A 109 -0.63 19.01 -8.70
C GLY A 109 -1.08 18.12 -9.85
N GLY A 110 -0.97 16.80 -9.72
CA GLY A 110 -1.51 15.84 -10.69
C GLY A 110 -3.03 15.65 -10.56
N SER A 111 -3.59 14.77 -11.39
CA SER A 111 -5.00 14.38 -11.33
C SER A 111 -5.18 12.98 -10.73
N LEU A 112 -6.24 12.81 -9.95
CA LEU A 112 -6.69 11.52 -9.45
C LEU A 112 -7.90 11.04 -10.27
N HIS A 113 -7.77 9.89 -10.92
CA HIS A 113 -8.81 9.29 -11.76
C HIS A 113 -9.57 8.25 -10.95
N VAL A 114 -10.79 8.59 -10.51
CA VAL A 114 -11.65 7.71 -9.72
C VAL A 114 -12.53 6.87 -10.66
N LEU A 115 -12.41 5.55 -10.56
CA LEU A 115 -13.14 4.62 -11.42
C LEU A 115 -14.50 4.23 -10.82
N SER A 116 -15.44 3.90 -11.70
CA SER A 116 -16.62 3.12 -11.31
C SER A 116 -16.21 1.68 -10.95
N ASP A 117 -16.93 1.02 -10.05
CA ASP A 117 -16.67 -0.38 -9.71
C ASP A 117 -16.73 -1.30 -10.92
N ARG A 118 -17.63 -1.01 -11.89
CA ARG A 118 -17.71 -1.76 -13.15
C ARG A 118 -16.39 -1.72 -13.92
N THR A 119 -15.83 -0.52 -14.10
CA THR A 119 -14.56 -0.35 -14.82
C THR A 119 -13.39 -0.94 -14.04
N ARG A 120 -13.41 -0.77 -12.71
CA ARG A 120 -12.33 -1.20 -11.81
C ARG A 120 -12.21 -2.72 -11.69
N LEU A 121 -13.32 -3.44 -11.71
CA LEU A 121 -13.35 -4.91 -11.53
C LEU A 121 -13.26 -5.70 -12.84
N ASP A 122 -13.40 -5.06 -13.99
CA ASP A 122 -13.27 -5.68 -15.31
C ASP A 122 -11.89 -5.36 -15.91
N GLN A 123 -11.07 -6.40 -16.12
CA GLN A 123 -9.68 -6.24 -16.59
C GLN A 123 -9.60 -5.53 -17.95
N SER A 124 -10.50 -5.83 -18.88
CA SER A 124 -10.48 -5.22 -20.22
C SER A 124 -10.93 -3.76 -20.18
N LEU A 125 -11.98 -3.45 -19.42
CA LEU A 125 -12.44 -2.07 -19.24
C LEU A 125 -11.39 -1.21 -18.51
N LEU A 126 -10.78 -1.76 -17.46
CA LEU A 126 -9.67 -1.12 -16.76
C LEU A 126 -8.53 -0.81 -17.74
N TRP A 127 -8.08 -1.82 -18.48
CA TRP A 127 -6.95 -1.69 -19.39
C TRP A 127 -7.19 -0.67 -20.51
N ASN A 128 -8.39 -0.69 -21.12
CA ASN A 128 -8.77 0.31 -22.11
C ASN A 128 -8.80 1.71 -21.51
N TYR A 129 -9.31 1.87 -20.28
CA TYR A 129 -9.33 3.16 -19.59
C TYR A 129 -7.91 3.73 -19.42
N LEU A 130 -6.93 2.89 -19.06
CA LEU A 130 -5.52 3.28 -18.91
C LEU A 130 -4.98 3.93 -20.19
N GLY A 131 -5.28 3.31 -21.35
CA GLY A 131 -4.89 3.80 -22.67
C GLY A 131 -5.64 5.06 -23.06
N ASP A 132 -6.97 5.03 -23.03
CA ASP A 132 -7.86 6.09 -23.52
C ASP A 132 -7.65 7.42 -22.78
N HIS A 133 -7.28 7.36 -21.50
CA HIS A 133 -7.06 8.54 -20.67
C HIS A 133 -5.57 8.90 -20.51
N SER A 134 -4.68 8.14 -21.15
CA SER A 134 -3.23 8.26 -21.02
C SER A 134 -2.77 8.31 -19.56
N ILE A 135 -3.26 7.37 -18.74
CA ILE A 135 -2.91 7.29 -17.32
C ILE A 135 -1.40 7.10 -17.19
N THR A 136 -0.76 7.80 -16.25
CA THR A 136 0.71 7.80 -16.12
C THR A 136 1.18 7.04 -14.89
N GLN A 137 0.33 6.86 -13.88
CA GLN A 137 0.67 6.18 -12.63
C GLN A 137 -0.47 5.22 -12.26
N VAL A 138 -0.14 3.95 -12.10
CA VAL A 138 -1.10 2.89 -11.77
C VAL A 138 -0.50 1.98 -10.72
N THR A 139 -1.25 1.68 -9.66
CA THR A 139 -0.88 0.64 -8.70
C THR A 139 -1.92 -0.48 -8.74
N LEU A 140 -1.50 -1.71 -9.00
CA LEU A 140 -2.36 -2.89 -9.05
C LEU A 140 -1.75 -4.03 -8.24
N THR A 141 -2.55 -5.05 -7.97
CA THR A 141 -2.02 -6.34 -7.52
C THR A 141 -1.71 -7.20 -8.75
N PRO A 142 -0.68 -8.06 -8.72
CA PRO A 142 -0.41 -9.03 -9.79
C PRO A 142 -1.66 -9.82 -10.23
N SER A 143 -2.53 -10.19 -9.29
CA SER A 143 -3.77 -10.91 -9.60
C SER A 143 -4.73 -10.17 -10.53
N VAL A 144 -4.75 -8.83 -10.51
CA VAL A 144 -5.60 -8.04 -11.42
C VAL A 144 -5.18 -8.22 -12.87
N LEU A 145 -3.90 -8.50 -13.13
CA LEU A 145 -3.33 -8.67 -14.47
C LEU A 145 -3.01 -10.14 -14.79
N GLN A 146 -3.60 -11.09 -14.07
CA GLN A 146 -3.52 -12.50 -14.46
C GLN A 146 -4.12 -12.72 -15.85
N ASP A 147 -3.47 -13.59 -16.63
CA ASP A 147 -3.90 -13.96 -17.99
C ASP A 147 -4.06 -12.78 -18.98
N CYS A 148 -3.36 -11.67 -18.75
CA CYS A 148 -3.47 -10.43 -19.53
C CYS A 148 -2.86 -10.47 -20.95
N LYS A 149 -2.37 -11.62 -21.42
CA LYS A 149 -1.62 -11.76 -22.68
C LYS A 149 -2.36 -11.29 -23.95
N ASN A 150 -3.69 -11.22 -23.90
CA ASN A 150 -4.54 -10.81 -25.01
C ASN A 150 -4.95 -9.33 -24.95
N LEU A 151 -4.54 -8.59 -23.92
CA LEU A 151 -4.81 -7.16 -23.82
C LEU A 151 -4.04 -6.40 -24.93
N PRO A 152 -4.57 -5.27 -25.43
CA PRO A 152 -3.89 -4.46 -26.43
C PRO A 152 -2.63 -3.80 -25.86
N VAL A 153 -1.62 -3.58 -26.70
CA VAL A 153 -0.42 -2.83 -26.33
C VAL A 153 -0.80 -1.37 -26.05
N LEU A 154 -0.35 -0.82 -24.93
CA LEU A 154 -0.50 0.59 -24.58
C LEU A 154 0.83 1.33 -24.79
N ASN A 155 0.78 2.43 -25.54
CA ASN A 155 1.97 3.21 -25.91
C ASN A 155 2.27 4.37 -24.97
N ASN A 156 1.42 4.64 -23.98
CA ASN A 156 1.61 5.71 -23.01
C ASN A 156 2.83 5.42 -22.11
N LYS A 157 3.53 6.50 -21.73
CA LYS A 157 4.58 6.43 -20.70
C LYS A 157 3.91 6.34 -19.35
N MET A 158 3.89 5.13 -18.77
CA MET A 158 3.29 4.90 -17.45
C MET A 158 4.24 4.16 -16.52
N THR A 159 4.15 4.46 -15.23
CA THR A 159 4.70 3.63 -14.16
C THR A 159 3.59 2.72 -13.64
N LEU A 160 3.77 1.42 -13.82
CA LEU A 160 2.91 0.37 -13.30
C LEU A 160 3.55 -0.24 -12.06
N LEU A 161 3.02 0.09 -10.90
CA LEU A 161 3.39 -0.47 -9.62
C LEU A 161 2.57 -1.73 -9.37
N LEU A 162 3.26 -2.83 -9.08
CA LEU A 162 2.68 -4.10 -8.68
C LEU A 162 3.00 -4.32 -7.21
N ALA A 163 1.96 -4.37 -6.39
CA ALA A 163 2.09 -4.44 -4.95
C ALA A 163 1.12 -5.44 -4.34
N GLY A 164 1.38 -5.81 -3.09
CA GLY A 164 0.47 -6.65 -2.32
C GLY A 164 0.55 -8.14 -2.63
N GLU A 165 1.23 -8.62 -3.66
CA GLU A 165 1.50 -10.04 -3.91
C GLU A 165 2.89 -10.24 -4.52
N ALA A 166 3.40 -11.47 -4.53
CA ALA A 166 4.64 -11.78 -5.24
C ALA A 166 4.43 -11.56 -6.75
N LEU A 167 5.38 -10.90 -7.41
CA LEU A 167 5.36 -10.65 -8.85
C LEU A 167 5.85 -11.88 -9.63
N PRO A 168 4.99 -12.58 -10.40
CA PRO A 168 5.43 -13.70 -11.22
C PRO A 168 6.25 -13.21 -12.42
N LEU A 169 7.34 -13.91 -12.75
CA LEU A 169 8.16 -13.54 -13.91
C LEU A 169 7.41 -13.61 -15.24
N ALA A 170 6.53 -14.61 -15.41
CA ALA A 170 5.73 -14.73 -16.63
C ALA A 170 4.83 -13.49 -16.84
N LEU A 171 4.29 -12.93 -15.75
CA LEU A 171 3.54 -11.68 -15.80
C LEU A 171 4.45 -10.52 -16.19
N LEU A 172 5.62 -10.40 -15.55
CA LEU A 172 6.60 -9.35 -15.88
C LEU A 172 7.00 -9.37 -17.37
N GLN A 173 7.26 -10.55 -17.93
CA GLN A 173 7.58 -10.73 -19.34
C GLN A 173 6.42 -10.30 -20.26
N THR A 174 5.18 -10.64 -19.88
CA THR A 174 3.99 -10.22 -20.61
C THR A 174 3.84 -8.70 -20.58
N LEU A 175 4.03 -8.07 -19.41
CA LEU A 175 3.90 -6.62 -19.25
C LEU A 175 4.94 -5.85 -20.07
N ARG A 176 6.17 -6.34 -20.21
CA ARG A 176 7.18 -5.73 -21.10
C ARG A 176 6.72 -5.59 -22.55
N VAL A 177 5.89 -6.53 -23.01
CA VAL A 177 5.31 -6.47 -24.37
C VAL A 177 4.11 -5.54 -24.40
N LEU A 178 3.27 -5.56 -23.36
CA LEU A 178 2.03 -4.79 -23.32
C LEU A 178 2.21 -3.29 -23.05
N ILE A 179 3.27 -2.92 -22.32
CA ILE A 179 3.60 -1.51 -22.00
C ILE A 179 5.07 -1.23 -22.33
N PRO A 180 5.47 -1.28 -23.61
CA PRO A 180 6.88 -1.20 -24.02
C PRO A 180 7.55 0.13 -23.68
N ASN A 181 6.77 1.19 -23.47
CA ASN A 181 7.24 2.51 -23.03
C ASN A 181 7.02 2.76 -21.54
N GLY A 182 6.52 1.76 -20.81
CA GLY A 182 6.20 1.83 -19.39
C GLY A 182 7.35 1.35 -18.51
N THR A 183 7.28 1.72 -17.23
CA THR A 183 8.15 1.21 -16.17
C THR A 183 7.36 0.27 -15.29
N VAL A 184 7.85 -0.95 -15.08
CA VAL A 184 7.28 -1.86 -14.07
C VAL A 184 8.05 -1.73 -12.77
N VAL A 185 7.32 -1.54 -11.68
CA VAL A 185 7.86 -1.50 -10.32
C VAL A 185 7.22 -2.64 -9.53
N ASN A 186 8.03 -3.45 -8.87
CA ASN A 186 7.56 -4.36 -7.82
C ASN A 186 7.72 -3.63 -6.47
N ASP A 187 6.61 -3.37 -5.78
CA ASP A 187 6.61 -2.62 -4.53
C ASP A 187 6.10 -3.50 -3.38
N TYR A 188 6.79 -3.43 -2.26
CA TYR A 188 6.51 -4.23 -1.09
C TYR A 188 6.42 -3.34 0.14
N GLY A 189 5.32 -3.47 0.88
CA GLY A 189 5.20 -2.99 2.24
C GLY A 189 3.96 -3.57 2.93
N PRO A 190 4.05 -3.86 4.23
CA PRO A 190 2.88 -4.07 5.06
C PRO A 190 2.29 -2.72 5.52
N THR A 191 1.02 -2.73 5.94
CA THR A 191 0.34 -1.51 6.42
C THR A 191 1.04 -0.84 7.60
N GLU A 192 1.70 -1.63 8.44
CA GLU A 192 2.49 -1.16 9.57
C GLU A 192 3.72 -0.30 9.19
N THR A 193 4.09 -0.22 7.90
CA THR A 193 5.21 0.61 7.41
C THR A 193 4.76 1.80 6.57
N THR A 194 3.47 2.16 6.63
CA THR A 194 2.82 3.19 5.80
C THR A 194 2.95 2.84 4.30
N VAL A 195 2.06 1.96 3.84
CA VAL A 195 1.91 1.51 2.45
C VAL A 195 3.05 0.65 1.93
N ASP A 196 4.24 1.22 1.79
CA ASP A 196 5.39 0.56 1.16
C ASP A 196 6.55 0.41 2.14
N ALA A 197 7.66 -0.18 1.71
CA ALA A 197 8.90 -0.27 2.47
C ALA A 197 10.12 -0.45 1.56
N VAL A 198 9.97 -1.32 0.56
CA VAL A 198 11.03 -1.77 -0.34
C VAL A 198 10.46 -1.73 -1.76
N GLY A 199 11.19 -1.14 -2.69
CA GLY A 199 10.78 -1.03 -4.09
C GLY A 199 11.85 -1.52 -5.05
N TRP A 200 11.43 -2.18 -6.12
CA TRP A 200 12.27 -2.60 -7.23
C TRP A 200 11.73 -2.07 -8.55
N LYS A 201 12.45 -1.12 -9.15
CA LYS A 201 12.23 -0.74 -10.56
C LYS A 201 12.88 -1.78 -11.45
N CYS A 202 12.08 -2.51 -12.22
CA CYS A 202 12.58 -3.53 -13.14
C CYS A 202 13.44 -2.87 -14.23
N PRO A 203 14.72 -3.26 -14.39
CA PRO A 203 15.54 -2.78 -15.49
C PRO A 203 15.15 -3.46 -16.80
N ASP A 204 15.34 -2.79 -17.93
CA ASP A 204 14.92 -3.26 -19.26
C ASP A 204 15.57 -4.59 -19.65
N ASP A 205 16.81 -4.82 -19.21
CA ASP A 205 17.63 -5.99 -19.47
C ASP A 205 17.55 -7.08 -18.38
N PHE A 206 16.62 -6.95 -17.42
CA PHE A 206 16.47 -7.95 -16.35
C PHE A 206 16.26 -9.36 -16.93
N SER A 207 17.12 -10.27 -16.51
CA SER A 207 17.19 -11.68 -16.92
C SER A 207 17.26 -12.65 -15.72
N GLY A 208 17.02 -12.15 -14.50
CA GLY A 208 17.03 -12.98 -13.29
C GLY A 208 15.84 -13.94 -13.21
N GLU A 209 15.99 -15.01 -12.42
CA GLU A 209 14.98 -16.08 -12.26
C GLU A 209 13.85 -15.74 -11.27
N ILE A 210 14.02 -14.71 -10.45
CA ILE A 210 13.02 -14.27 -9.46
C ILE A 210 12.99 -12.76 -9.45
N ALA A 211 11.81 -12.15 -9.57
CA ALA A 211 11.64 -10.71 -9.39
C ALA A 211 11.88 -10.35 -7.90
N PRO A 212 12.91 -9.57 -7.58
CA PRO A 212 13.12 -9.12 -6.20
C PRO A 212 12.05 -8.10 -5.79
N ILE A 213 11.91 -7.89 -4.48
CA ILE A 213 11.13 -6.78 -3.92
C ILE A 213 11.96 -5.49 -3.86
N GLY A 214 13.29 -5.59 -4.00
CA GLY A 214 14.17 -4.46 -4.30
C GLY A 214 14.95 -3.93 -3.12
N ARG A 215 15.05 -2.60 -3.00
CA ARG A 215 15.83 -1.91 -1.96
C ARG A 215 14.94 -1.00 -1.12
N PRO A 216 15.33 -0.65 0.12
CA PRO A 216 14.54 0.22 0.98
C PRO A 216 14.22 1.55 0.28
N ASN A 217 12.98 1.98 0.39
CA ASN A 217 12.56 3.30 -0.05
C ASN A 217 13.25 4.40 0.80
N PRO A 218 13.34 5.65 0.31
CA PRO A 218 14.04 6.70 1.03
C PRO A 218 13.52 6.90 2.46
N ASN A 219 14.47 7.17 3.38
CA ASN A 219 14.24 7.32 4.82
C ASN A 219 13.75 6.05 5.55
N LYS A 220 13.69 4.91 4.86
CA LYS A 220 13.44 3.60 5.47
C LYS A 220 14.74 2.80 5.55
N ARG A 221 14.81 1.93 6.55
CA ARG A 221 15.87 0.94 6.74
C ARG A 221 15.22 -0.43 6.84
N ILE A 222 15.95 -1.44 6.39
CA ILE A 222 15.56 -2.82 6.61
C ILE A 222 16.70 -3.58 7.26
N TYR A 223 16.33 -4.62 8.01
CA TYR A 223 17.27 -5.59 8.55
C TYR A 223 16.73 -6.99 8.28
N ILE A 224 17.63 -7.90 7.90
CA ILE A 224 17.32 -9.32 7.74
C ILE A 224 17.98 -10.03 8.91
N LEU A 225 17.20 -10.53 9.86
CA LEU A 225 17.67 -11.01 11.15
C LEU A 225 17.42 -12.51 11.34
N ASP A 226 18.30 -13.16 12.10
CA ASP A 226 18.10 -14.52 12.58
C ASP A 226 17.18 -14.59 13.83
N SER A 227 17.00 -15.80 14.36
CA SER A 227 16.21 -16.06 15.57
C SER A 227 16.78 -15.40 16.84
N ASN A 228 18.07 -15.06 16.85
CA ASN A 228 18.75 -14.33 17.92
C ASN A 228 18.77 -12.81 17.69
N LYS A 229 18.02 -12.32 16.70
CA LYS A 229 17.94 -10.90 16.28
C LYS A 229 19.29 -10.34 15.84
N LYS A 230 20.14 -11.17 15.24
CA LYS A 230 21.42 -10.76 14.65
C LYS A 230 21.31 -10.70 13.12
N PRO A 231 21.97 -9.72 12.46
CA PRO A 231 21.99 -9.65 11.01
C PRO A 231 22.55 -10.93 10.38
N VAL A 232 21.86 -11.46 9.37
CA VAL A 232 22.34 -12.62 8.62
C VAL A 232 23.31 -12.19 7.49
N PRO A 233 24.26 -13.06 7.08
CA PRO A 233 25.09 -12.80 5.90
C PRO A 233 24.28 -12.70 4.60
N THR A 234 24.84 -12.05 3.57
CA THR A 234 24.25 -11.99 2.22
C THR A 234 23.92 -13.39 1.69
N GLY A 235 22.75 -13.55 1.08
CA GLY A 235 22.25 -14.82 0.54
C GLY A 235 21.59 -15.75 1.57
N VAL A 236 21.82 -15.54 2.87
CA VAL A 236 21.18 -16.32 3.94
C VAL A 236 19.77 -15.78 4.20
N ALA A 237 18.80 -16.69 4.34
CA ALA A 237 17.43 -16.34 4.67
C ALA A 237 17.31 -15.87 6.13
N GLY A 238 16.51 -14.84 6.36
CA GLY A 238 16.15 -14.38 7.70
C GLY A 238 14.84 -13.61 7.68
N GLU A 239 14.40 -13.19 8.87
CA GLU A 239 13.16 -12.42 9.03
C GLU A 239 13.39 -10.95 8.71
N LEU A 240 12.46 -10.36 7.95
CA LEU A 240 12.49 -8.95 7.59
C LEU A 240 11.97 -8.07 8.73
N TYR A 241 12.77 -7.06 9.05
CA TYR A 241 12.42 -5.96 9.92
C TYR A 241 12.51 -4.65 9.15
N VAL A 242 11.58 -3.73 9.39
CA VAL A 242 11.56 -2.40 8.75
C VAL A 242 11.63 -1.32 9.83
N SER A 243 12.46 -0.31 9.62
CA SER A 243 12.68 0.83 10.52
C SER A 243 12.66 2.15 9.74
N GLY A 244 12.66 3.27 10.46
CA GLY A 244 12.73 4.61 9.89
C GLY A 244 11.38 5.29 9.68
N ALA A 245 11.27 6.13 8.65
CA ALA A 245 10.05 6.89 8.38
C ALA A 245 8.89 5.98 7.98
N GLY A 246 7.69 6.24 8.50
CA GLY A 246 6.49 5.48 8.18
C GLY A 246 6.23 4.24 9.04
N ILE A 247 7.08 3.94 10.05
CA ILE A 247 6.71 2.94 11.06
C ILE A 247 5.49 3.41 11.85
N ALA A 248 4.45 2.59 11.87
CA ALA A 248 3.19 2.89 12.55
C ALA A 248 3.40 3.19 14.03
N ARG A 249 2.48 3.95 14.63
CA ARG A 249 2.46 4.16 16.08
C ARG A 249 2.28 2.84 16.81
N GLY A 250 1.40 1.98 16.28
CA GLY A 250 1.08 0.67 16.83
C GLY A 250 -0.32 0.26 16.42
N TYR A 251 -0.88 -0.69 17.17
CA TYR A 251 -2.25 -1.15 16.99
C TYR A 251 -3.20 -0.45 17.98
N LEU A 252 -4.32 0.05 17.46
CA LEU A 252 -5.33 0.79 18.21
C LEU A 252 -5.88 -0.06 19.36
N ASN A 253 -5.74 0.45 20.59
CA ASN A 253 -6.20 -0.21 21.83
C ASN A 253 -5.64 -1.63 22.05
N ARG A 254 -4.48 -1.95 21.47
CA ARG A 254 -3.82 -3.26 21.56
C ARG A 254 -2.33 -3.12 21.92
N PRO A 255 -2.01 -2.70 23.16
CA PRO A 255 -0.63 -2.50 23.60
C PRO A 255 0.17 -3.80 23.61
N ASP A 256 -0.49 -4.94 23.87
CA ASP A 256 0.05 -6.30 23.80
C ASP A 256 0.61 -6.63 22.41
N LEU A 257 -0.22 -6.48 21.38
CA LEU A 257 0.20 -6.72 19.99
C LEU A 257 1.24 -5.69 19.54
N THR A 258 1.10 -4.45 20.02
CA THR A 258 2.02 -3.37 19.66
C THR A 258 3.43 -3.67 20.18
N ALA A 259 3.58 -4.05 21.45
CA ALA A 259 4.89 -4.37 22.02
C ALA A 259 5.56 -5.57 21.35
N ASN A 260 4.77 -6.54 20.89
CA ASN A 260 5.29 -7.73 20.21
C ASN A 260 5.75 -7.45 18.76
N ALA A 261 5.05 -6.58 18.04
CA ALA A 261 5.32 -6.31 16.63
C ALA A 261 6.27 -5.12 16.39
N PHE A 262 6.24 -4.11 17.27
CA PHE A 262 7.03 -2.88 17.16
C PHE A 262 8.09 -2.85 18.27
N VAL A 263 9.27 -3.39 17.96
CA VAL A 263 10.37 -3.55 18.91
C VAL A 263 11.36 -2.39 18.78
N LEU A 264 12.19 -2.17 19.80
CA LEU A 264 13.31 -1.22 19.70
C LEU A 264 14.26 -1.64 18.57
N ASP A 265 14.75 -0.67 17.81
CA ASP A 265 15.78 -0.86 16.80
C ASP A 265 17.16 -0.78 17.48
N PRO A 266 17.85 -1.91 17.75
CA PRO A 266 19.13 -1.90 18.44
C PRO A 266 20.28 -1.39 17.56
N PHE A 267 20.03 -1.18 16.26
CA PHE A 267 21.00 -0.67 15.30
C PHE A 267 20.89 0.85 15.13
N ALA A 268 19.83 1.45 15.69
CA ALA A 268 19.64 2.88 15.76
C ALA A 268 19.96 3.40 17.16
N ASN A 269 20.82 4.42 17.26
CA ASN A 269 21.24 5.01 18.54
C ASN A 269 20.32 6.16 19.00
N ASP A 270 19.06 6.18 18.57
CA ASP A 270 18.12 7.30 18.74
C ASP A 270 16.78 6.90 19.37
N GLY A 271 16.64 5.65 19.83
CA GLY A 271 15.38 5.13 20.38
C GLY A 271 14.32 4.82 19.33
N SER A 272 14.68 4.77 18.05
CA SER A 272 13.81 4.31 16.97
C SER A 272 13.26 2.90 17.24
N ARG A 273 12.10 2.63 16.64
CA ARG A 273 11.49 1.29 16.63
C ARG A 273 11.56 0.70 15.23
N MET A 274 11.57 -0.62 15.18
CA MET A 274 11.43 -1.40 13.97
C MET A 274 10.20 -2.31 14.06
N TYR A 275 9.52 -2.49 12.93
CA TYR A 275 8.39 -3.40 12.77
C TYR A 275 8.89 -4.77 12.30
N LYS A 276 8.46 -5.81 13.01
CA LYS A 276 8.68 -7.23 12.69
C LYS A 276 7.63 -7.69 11.69
N THR A 277 7.98 -7.99 10.44
CA THR A 277 6.98 -8.21 9.38
C THR A 277 6.38 -9.62 9.36
N GLY A 278 7.09 -10.60 9.91
CA GLY A 278 6.77 -12.02 9.73
C GLY A 278 7.15 -12.59 8.36
N ASP A 279 7.83 -11.80 7.51
CA ASP A 279 8.25 -12.24 6.18
C ASP A 279 9.69 -12.75 6.19
N LEU A 280 9.95 -13.84 5.46
CA LEU A 280 11.27 -14.39 5.21
C LEU A 280 11.81 -13.87 3.88
N VAL A 281 13.02 -13.35 3.94
CA VAL A 281 13.71 -12.73 2.79
C VAL A 281 15.20 -13.04 2.82
N ARG A 282 15.90 -12.72 1.74
CA ARG A 282 17.37 -12.72 1.69
C ARG A 282 17.89 -11.61 0.79
N TYR A 283 19.10 -11.13 1.07
CA TYR A 283 19.82 -10.29 0.12
C TYR A 283 20.32 -11.09 -1.08
N LEU A 284 20.19 -10.50 -2.26
CA LEU A 284 20.87 -10.90 -3.48
C LEU A 284 22.26 -10.26 -3.56
N PRO A 285 23.18 -10.78 -4.40
CA PRO A 285 24.53 -10.24 -4.52
C PRO A 285 24.59 -8.76 -4.93
N ASP A 286 23.58 -8.28 -5.64
CA ASP A 286 23.44 -6.89 -6.07
C ASP A 286 22.80 -5.99 -4.99
N GLY A 287 22.53 -6.51 -3.79
CA GLY A 287 21.91 -5.77 -2.68
C GLY A 287 20.39 -5.61 -2.78
N ASN A 288 19.74 -6.14 -3.83
CA ASN A 288 18.28 -6.27 -3.84
C ASN A 288 17.84 -7.35 -2.84
N VAL A 289 16.60 -7.26 -2.39
CA VAL A 289 15.98 -8.23 -1.49
C VAL A 289 15.05 -9.14 -2.29
N SER A 290 15.20 -10.44 -2.08
CA SER A 290 14.32 -11.46 -2.63
C SER A 290 13.38 -11.96 -1.54
N PHE A 291 12.08 -11.99 -1.85
CA PHE A 291 11.04 -12.53 -0.99
C PHE A 291 11.02 -14.07 -1.08
N ILE A 292 10.96 -14.76 0.06
CA ILE A 292 10.96 -16.22 0.14
C ILE A 292 9.57 -16.73 0.52
N GLY A 293 8.94 -16.10 1.51
CA GLY A 293 7.66 -16.54 2.05
C GLY A 293 7.37 -15.90 3.40
N ARG A 294 6.44 -16.50 4.15
CA ARG A 294 6.10 -16.08 5.51
C ARG A 294 6.61 -17.07 6.54
N ASN A 295 6.90 -16.57 7.75
CA ASN A 295 7.23 -17.40 8.91
C ASN A 295 6.00 -17.74 9.78
N ASP A 296 4.82 -17.29 9.37
CA ASP A 296 3.53 -17.49 10.02
C ASP A 296 2.49 -18.08 9.03
N HIS A 297 1.24 -18.21 9.49
CA HIS A 297 0.14 -18.78 8.70
C HIS A 297 -0.63 -17.74 7.89
N GLN A 298 -0.13 -16.52 7.75
CA GLN A 298 -0.80 -15.50 6.97
C GLN A 298 -0.65 -15.78 5.47
N VAL A 299 -1.70 -15.48 4.71
CA VAL A 299 -1.71 -15.62 3.25
C VAL A 299 -2.18 -14.32 2.59
N LYS A 300 -1.83 -14.15 1.31
CA LYS A 300 -2.37 -13.09 0.47
C LYS A 300 -3.15 -13.71 -0.68
N ILE A 301 -4.45 -13.42 -0.75
CA ILE A 301 -5.33 -13.95 -1.79
C ILE A 301 -5.92 -12.77 -2.56
N ARG A 302 -5.57 -12.62 -3.83
CA ARG A 302 -6.02 -11.50 -4.69
C ARG A 302 -5.66 -10.13 -4.09
N GLY A 303 -4.50 -10.06 -3.43
CA GLY A 303 -3.99 -8.88 -2.71
C GLY A 303 -4.61 -8.64 -1.33
N TYR A 304 -5.57 -9.46 -0.90
CA TYR A 304 -6.15 -9.37 0.45
C TYR A 304 -5.29 -10.11 1.45
N ARG A 305 -4.89 -9.42 2.53
CA ARG A 305 -4.17 -9.99 3.66
C ARG A 305 -5.13 -10.77 4.55
N ILE A 306 -4.93 -12.09 4.67
CA ILE A 306 -5.80 -13.00 5.42
C ILE A 306 -4.98 -13.76 6.45
N GLU A 307 -5.43 -13.73 7.70
CA GLU A 307 -4.90 -14.56 8.78
C GLU A 307 -5.74 -15.84 8.86
N LEU A 308 -5.15 -17.02 8.59
CA LEU A 308 -5.91 -18.27 8.61
C LEU A 308 -6.50 -18.57 10.00
N GLY A 309 -5.79 -18.20 11.06
CA GLY A 309 -6.28 -18.32 12.44
C GLY A 309 -7.58 -17.55 12.72
N GLU A 310 -7.84 -16.44 11.98
CA GLU A 310 -9.11 -15.73 12.09
C GLU A 310 -10.28 -16.58 11.57
N ILE A 311 -10.08 -17.24 10.44
CA ILE A 311 -11.07 -18.13 9.83
C ILE A 311 -11.26 -19.37 10.72
N GLU A 312 -10.17 -19.99 11.18
CA GLU A 312 -10.20 -21.16 12.06
C GLU A 312 -10.95 -20.89 13.37
N THR A 313 -10.70 -19.74 14.00
CA THR A 313 -11.40 -19.33 15.23
C THR A 313 -12.91 -19.21 14.97
N ARG A 314 -13.31 -18.57 13.87
CA ARG A 314 -14.73 -18.39 13.53
C ARG A 314 -15.43 -19.69 13.14
N LEU A 315 -14.71 -20.60 12.47
CA LEU A 315 -15.22 -21.94 12.17
C LEU A 315 -15.44 -22.75 13.45
N ALA A 316 -14.51 -22.66 14.41
CA ALA A 316 -14.63 -23.34 15.70
C ALA A 316 -15.80 -22.82 16.55
N ASP A 317 -16.17 -21.55 16.41
CA ASP A 317 -17.33 -20.93 17.08
C ASP A 317 -18.68 -21.26 16.41
N HIS A 318 -18.69 -21.88 15.21
CA HIS A 318 -19.93 -22.18 14.49
C HIS A 318 -20.63 -23.39 15.12
N PRO A 319 -21.91 -23.28 15.53
CA PRO A 319 -22.66 -24.42 16.03
C PRO A 319 -22.82 -25.48 14.93
N LEU A 320 -22.60 -26.74 15.28
CA LEU A 320 -22.79 -27.89 14.38
C LEU A 320 -24.25 -28.07 13.97
#